data_AF-A0A285NBS5-F1
#
_entry.id   AF-A0A285NBS5-F1
#
_cell.length_a   1.000
_cell.length_b   1.000
_cell.length_c   1.000
_cell.angle_alpha   90.00
_cell.angle_beta   90.00
_cell.angle_gamma   90.00
#
_symmetry.space_group_name_H-M   'P 1'
#
loop_
_entity.id
_entity.type
_entity.pdbx_description
1 polymer ?
#
loop_
_entity_poly.entity_id
_entity_poly.type
_entity_poly.pdbx_seq_one_letter_code
_entity_poly.pdbx_strand_id
1 'polypeptide(L)'
;MRYVIQHKKSFYITFLILLFSVSLYFFILSFGAYKYLSEEFFPEDIKVALLGNPEEFLEGKTVLQIVETIHIEIFLILVVLLTVFSVNLRVLMKESIRYLLIGIGFISGIVYSLSPFVVKFISPIFSFVQSISLSLFLLTTLFVNSLNIYAFLRGKVR
;
A
#
# COMPACT_ATOMS: atom_id res chain seq x y z
N MET A 1 -41.20 -5.63 -0.28
CA MET A 1 -40.67 -5.19 1.04
C MET A 1 -39.29 -5.81 1.24
N ARG A 2 -38.19 -5.07 1.02
CA ARG A 2 -36.84 -5.52 1.41
C ARG A 2 -36.66 -5.15 2.87
N TYR A 3 -36.56 -6.14 3.76
CA TYR A 3 -36.02 -5.93 5.10
C TYR A 3 -34.55 -5.53 4.95
N VAL A 4 -34.30 -4.23 4.80
CA VAL A 4 -32.98 -3.68 5.10
C VAL A 4 -32.90 -3.76 6.61
N ILE A 5 -32.29 -4.83 7.11
CA ILE A 5 -31.88 -4.93 8.50
C ILE A 5 -30.91 -3.77 8.70
N GLN A 6 -31.43 -2.63 9.16
CA GLN A 6 -30.64 -1.56 9.73
C GLN A 6 -29.94 -2.19 10.93
N HIS A 7 -28.74 -2.70 10.71
CA HIS A 7 -27.86 -3.08 11.80
C HIS A 7 -27.71 -1.83 12.68
N LYS A 8 -28.46 -1.79 13.79
CA LYS A 8 -28.14 -0.93 14.94
C LYS A 8 -26.63 -0.98 15.08
N LYS A 9 -25.97 0.19 15.08
CA LYS A 9 -24.51 0.35 15.23
C LYS A 9 -24.01 -0.63 16.28
N SER A 10 -23.58 -1.80 15.83
CA SER A 10 -23.19 -2.86 16.74
C SER A 10 -21.83 -2.46 17.23
N PHE A 11 -21.73 -2.17 18.52
CA PHE A 11 -20.46 -1.84 19.17
C PHE A 11 -19.36 -2.84 18.78
N TYR A 12 -19.73 -4.11 18.63
CA TYR A 12 -18.86 -5.18 18.14
C TYR A 12 -18.29 -4.92 16.73
N ILE A 13 -19.10 -4.50 15.76
CA ILE A 13 -18.63 -4.21 14.39
C ILE A 13 -17.67 -3.02 14.39
N THR A 14 -18.01 -1.96 15.13
CA THR A 14 -17.13 -0.79 15.28
C THR A 14 -15.81 -1.18 15.93
N PHE A 15 -15.84 -2.00 16.99
CA PHE A 15 -14.65 -2.50 17.66
C PHE A 15 -13.75 -3.31 16.71
N LEU A 16 -14.32 -4.25 15.95
CA LEU A 16 -13.55 -5.05 14.99
C LEU A 16 -12.91 -4.20 13.90
N ILE A 17 -13.64 -3.21 13.35
CA ILE A 17 -13.11 -2.32 12.31
C ILE A 17 -12.00 -1.45 12.87
N LEU A 18 -12.14 -0.91 14.09
CA LEU A 18 -11.09 -0.12 14.73
C LEU A 18 -9.86 -0.98 15.03
N LEU A 19 -10.04 -2.20 15.56
CA LEU A 19 -8.96 -3.14 15.79
C LEU A 19 -8.21 -3.44 14.49
N PHE A 20 -8.95 -3.79 13.42
CA PHE A 20 -8.38 -4.03 12.10
C PHE A 20 -7.61 -2.80 11.57
N SER A 21 -8.21 -1.61 11.65
CA SER A 21 -7.57 -0.37 11.19
C SER A 21 -6.30 -0.03 11.96
N VAL A 22 -6.26 -0.29 13.27
CA VAL A 22 -5.04 -0.12 14.08
C VAL A 22 -3.98 -1.15 13.71
N SER A 23 -4.35 -2.43 13.58
CA SER A 23 -3.43 -3.48 13.12
C SER A 23 -2.86 -3.16 11.74
N LEU A 24 -3.68 -2.63 10.84
CA LEU A 24 -3.24 -2.19 9.53
C LEU A 24 -2.27 -1.00 9.61
N TYR A 25 -2.48 -0.07 10.54
CA TYR A 25 -1.55 1.04 10.76
C TYR A 25 -0.16 0.53 11.13
N PHE A 26 -0.09 -0.43 12.06
CA PHE A 26 1.16 -1.10 12.40
C PHE A 26 1.77 -1.81 11.21
N PHE A 27 0.96 -2.56 10.45
CA PHE A 27 1.44 -3.23 9.23
C PHE A 27 2.07 -2.24 8.23
N ILE A 28 1.40 -1.13 7.91
CA ILE A 28 1.90 -0.16 6.93
C ILE A 28 3.18 0.53 7.42
N LEU A 29 3.24 0.90 8.70
CA LEU A 29 4.44 1.49 9.29
C LEU A 29 5.61 0.49 9.32
N SER A 30 5.36 -0.75 9.70
CA SER A 30 6.37 -1.82 9.69
C SER A 30 6.85 -2.13 8.28
N PHE A 31 5.94 -2.14 7.29
CA PHE A 31 6.30 -2.35 5.89
C PHE A 31 7.16 -1.19 5.36
N GLY A 32 6.78 0.06 5.64
CA GLY A 32 7.58 1.23 5.28
C GLY A 32 8.97 1.22 5.95
N ALA A 33 9.03 0.90 7.25
CA ALA A 33 10.28 0.79 7.99
C ALA A 33 11.15 -0.36 7.45
N TYR A 34 10.56 -1.50 7.13
CA TYR A 34 11.26 -2.61 6.50
C TYR A 34 11.90 -2.16 5.18
N LYS A 35 11.16 -1.47 4.31
CA LYS A 35 11.68 -0.98 3.02
C LYS A 35 12.78 0.06 3.17
N TYR A 36 12.68 0.90 4.19
CA TYR A 36 13.74 1.84 4.54
C TYR A 36 15.00 1.12 5.01
N LEU A 37 14.86 0.16 5.92
CA LEU A 37 15.99 -0.59 6.48
C LEU A 37 16.61 -1.60 5.50
N SER A 38 15.84 -2.08 4.53
CA SER A 38 16.31 -3.01 3.50
C SER A 38 16.91 -2.30 2.29
N GLU A 39 17.17 -0.98 2.35
CA GLU A 39 17.77 -0.23 1.24
C GLU A 39 16.91 -0.27 -0.04
N GLU A 40 15.58 -0.39 0.10
CA GLU A 40 14.63 -0.45 -1.02
C GLU A 40 13.71 0.77 -1.07
N PHE A 41 14.12 1.86 -0.41
CA PHE A 41 13.33 3.09 -0.32
C PHE A 41 13.90 4.22 -1.17
N PHE A 42 15.21 4.49 -1.08
CA PHE A 42 15.82 5.59 -1.84
C PHE A 42 16.26 5.15 -3.23
N PRO A 43 16.22 6.05 -4.23
CA PRO A 43 16.53 5.71 -5.62
C PRO A 43 17.94 5.15 -5.83
N GLU A 44 18.95 5.58 -5.08
CA GLU A 44 20.31 5.04 -5.20
C GLU A 44 20.43 3.65 -4.59
N ASP A 45 19.91 3.47 -3.37
CA ASP A 45 19.85 2.18 -2.69
C ASP A 45 19.13 1.12 -3.54
N ILE A 46 17.99 1.49 -4.15
CA ILE A 46 17.25 0.62 -5.07
C ILE A 46 18.11 0.19 -6.26
N LYS A 47 18.92 1.10 -6.83
CA LYS A 47 19.82 0.74 -7.93
C LYS A 47 20.88 -0.24 -7.46
N VAL A 48 21.52 0.02 -6.32
CA VAL A 48 22.54 -0.88 -5.75
C VAL A 48 21.94 -2.25 -5.46
N ALA A 49 20.76 -2.31 -4.83
CA ALA A 49 20.08 -3.56 -4.54
C ALA A 49 19.73 -4.36 -5.81
N LEU A 50 19.27 -3.70 -6.88
CA LEU A 50 18.83 -4.38 -8.10
C LEU A 50 19.95 -4.68 -9.08
N LEU A 51 20.95 -3.81 -9.20
CA LEU A 51 22.02 -3.90 -10.20
C LEU A 51 23.34 -4.40 -9.61
N GLY A 52 23.53 -4.26 -8.29
CA GLY A 52 24.78 -4.52 -7.61
C GLY A 52 25.70 -3.29 -7.61
N ASN A 53 26.84 -3.45 -6.95
CA ASN A 53 27.94 -2.49 -6.98
C ASN A 53 29.27 -3.27 -7.08
N PRO A 54 30.00 -3.20 -8.21
CA PRO A 54 31.26 -3.92 -8.37
C PRO A 54 32.37 -3.40 -7.46
N GLU A 55 32.33 -2.13 -7.05
CA GLU A 55 33.34 -1.53 -6.16
C GLU A 55 33.21 -2.05 -4.72
N GLU A 56 31.99 -2.41 -4.32
CA GLU A 56 31.67 -2.96 -3.00
C GLU A 56 31.48 -4.48 -3.02
N PHE A 57 31.74 -5.14 -4.15
CA PHE A 57 31.51 -6.57 -4.37
C PHE A 57 30.07 -7.03 -4.06
N LEU A 58 29.10 -6.14 -4.29
CA LEU A 58 27.68 -6.42 -4.10
C LEU A 58 27.07 -6.96 -5.38
N GLU A 59 26.50 -8.16 -5.31
CA GLU A 59 25.72 -8.73 -6.40
C GLU A 59 24.29 -8.17 -6.39
N GLY A 60 23.83 -7.70 -7.54
CA GLY A 60 22.45 -7.27 -7.70
C GLY A 60 21.48 -8.44 -7.70
N LYS A 61 20.21 -8.19 -7.33
CA LYS A 61 19.17 -9.21 -7.36
C LYS A 61 19.06 -9.93 -8.70
N THR A 62 18.90 -11.24 -8.62
CA THR A 62 18.59 -12.11 -9.76
C THR A 62 17.16 -11.91 -10.24
N VAL A 63 16.86 -12.29 -11.48
CA VAL A 63 15.51 -12.21 -12.05
C VAL A 63 14.51 -13.05 -11.25
N LEU A 64 14.93 -14.23 -10.79
CA LEU A 64 14.10 -15.10 -9.96
C LEU A 64 13.69 -14.42 -8.65
N GLN A 65 14.65 -13.83 -7.93
CA GLN A 65 14.38 -13.09 -6.69
C GLN A 65 13.44 -11.90 -6.92
N ILE A 66 13.59 -11.20 -8.05
CA ILE A 66 12.68 -10.12 -8.43
C ILE A 66 11.26 -10.66 -8.64
N VAL A 67 11.09 -11.73 -9.43
CA VAL A 67 9.77 -12.33 -9.69
C VAL A 67 9.10 -12.81 -8.41
N GLU A 68 9.83 -13.49 -7.54
CA GLU A 68 9.32 -13.98 -6.26
C GLU A 68 8.84 -12.84 -5.37
N THR A 69 9.66 -11.79 -5.26
CA THR A 69 9.33 -10.58 -4.49
C THR A 69 8.07 -9.92 -5.04
N ILE A 70 8.00 -9.73 -6.35
CA ILE A 70 6.85 -9.09 -7.02
C ILE A 70 5.57 -9.89 -6.82
N HIS A 71 5.63 -11.22 -6.94
CA HIS A 71 4.47 -12.09 -6.76
C HIS A 71 3.88 -11.97 -5.35
N ILE A 72 4.75 -11.99 -4.33
CA ILE A 72 4.33 -11.87 -2.93
C ILE A 72 3.80 -10.47 -2.64
N GLU A 73 4.52 -9.44 -3.07
CA GLU A 73 4.17 -8.05 -2.77
C GLU A 73 2.91 -7.61 -3.47
N ILE A 74 2.72 -7.94 -4.75
CA ILE A 74 1.52 -7.55 -5.47
C ILE A 74 0.29 -8.18 -4.83
N PHE A 75 0.39 -9.44 -4.38
CA PHE A 75 -0.70 -10.10 -3.66
C PHE A 75 -1.03 -9.38 -2.35
N LEU A 76 -0.03 -9.10 -1.52
CA LEU A 76 -0.21 -8.40 -0.23
C LEU A 76 -0.79 -6.99 -0.43
N ILE A 77 -0.25 -6.23 -1.39
CA ILE A 77 -0.72 -4.88 -1.74
C ILE A 77 -2.18 -4.93 -2.16
N LEU A 78 -2.56 -5.84 -3.06
CA LEU A 78 -3.94 -5.94 -3.54
C LEU A 78 -4.90 -6.31 -2.42
N VAL A 79 -4.53 -7.23 -1.51
CA VAL A 79 -5.34 -7.59 -0.34
C VAL A 79 -5.51 -6.39 0.60
N VAL A 80 -4.44 -5.67 0.88
CA VAL A 80 -4.48 -4.47 1.73
C VAL A 80 -5.38 -3.41 1.13
N LEU A 81 -5.20 -3.07 -0.15
CA LEU A 81 -6.00 -2.06 -0.84
C LEU A 81 -7.48 -2.46 -0.89
N LEU A 82 -7.79 -3.71 -1.26
CA LEU A 82 -9.16 -4.22 -1.29
C LEU A 82 -9.82 -4.08 0.08
N THR A 83 -9.10 -4.43 1.15
CA THR A 83 -9.65 -4.38 2.50
C THR A 83 -9.85 -2.93 2.97
N VAL A 84 -8.86 -2.06 2.79
CA VAL A 84 -8.94 -0.63 3.16
C VAL A 84 -10.08 0.09 2.45
N PHE A 85 -10.17 -0.11 1.13
CA PHE A 85 -11.17 0.58 0.33
C PHE A 85 -12.56 0.00 0.52
N SER A 86 -12.70 -1.30 0.79
CA SER A 86 -14.01 -1.88 1.14
C SER A 86 -14.58 -1.29 2.44
N VAL A 87 -13.72 -1.01 3.44
CA VAL A 87 -14.11 -0.28 4.65
C VAL A 87 -14.45 1.18 4.31
N ASN A 88 -13.65 1.82 3.44
CA ASN A 88 -13.85 3.22 3.05
C ASN A 88 -15.18 3.47 2.31
N LEU A 89 -15.75 2.46 1.65
CA LEU A 89 -17.08 2.57 1.02
C LEU A 89 -18.17 3.01 2.01
N ARG A 90 -18.02 2.68 3.30
CA ARG A 90 -18.96 3.02 4.38
C ARG A 90 -18.79 4.44 4.92
N VAL A 91 -17.69 5.11 4.59
CA VAL A 91 -17.38 6.47 5.04
C VAL A 91 -18.16 7.49 4.20
N LEU A 92 -18.80 8.46 4.86
CA LEU A 92 -19.46 9.59 4.20
C LEU A 92 -18.42 10.51 3.54
N MET A 93 -18.13 10.27 2.26
CA MET A 93 -17.19 11.05 1.45
C MET A 93 -17.72 11.23 0.03
N LYS A 94 -17.33 12.33 -0.63
CA LYS A 94 -17.66 12.58 -2.04
C LYS A 94 -17.10 11.46 -2.91
N GLU A 95 -17.93 10.90 -3.79
CA GLU A 95 -17.58 9.75 -4.64
C GLU A 95 -16.37 10.03 -5.52
N SER A 96 -16.23 11.25 -6.06
CA SER A 96 -15.08 11.62 -6.90
C SER A 96 -13.75 11.51 -6.15
N ILE A 97 -13.71 11.94 -4.88
CA ILE A 97 -12.51 11.84 -4.04
C ILE A 97 -12.22 10.37 -3.73
N ARG A 98 -13.27 9.58 -3.49
CA ARG A 98 -13.15 8.14 -3.23
C ARG A 98 -12.51 7.41 -4.39
N TYR A 99 -13.03 7.60 -5.60
CA TYR A 99 -12.46 6.96 -6.79
C TYR A 99 -11.05 7.43 -7.09
N LEU A 100 -10.75 8.71 -6.86
CA LEU A 100 -9.39 9.23 -6.99
C LEU A 100 -8.41 8.52 -6.03
N LEU A 101 -8.76 8.41 -4.74
CA LEU A 101 -7.91 7.73 -3.75
C LEU A 101 -7.73 6.25 -4.05
N ILE A 102 -8.81 5.56 -4.48
CA ILE A 102 -8.74 4.17 -4.96
C ILE A 102 -7.77 4.06 -6.13
N GLY A 103 -7.95 4.90 -7.15
CA GLY A 103 -7.10 4.90 -8.35
C GLY A 103 -5.64 5.15 -8.02
N ILE A 104 -5.33 6.17 -7.21
CA ILE A 104 -3.96 6.47 -6.78
C ILE A 104 -3.37 5.27 -6.02
N GLY A 105 -4.08 4.70 -5.05
CA GLY A 105 -3.60 3.56 -4.27
C GLY A 105 -3.30 2.34 -5.13
N PHE A 106 -4.22 1.95 -6.02
CA PHE A 106 -4.04 0.80 -6.91
C PHE A 106 -2.92 1.01 -7.93
N ILE A 107 -2.91 2.17 -8.61
CA ILE A 107 -1.89 2.46 -9.63
C ILE A 107 -0.51 2.53 -8.98
N SER A 108 -0.37 3.24 -7.86
CA SER A 108 0.92 3.34 -7.15
C SER A 108 1.41 1.98 -6.66
N GLY A 109 0.52 1.14 -6.10
CA GLY A 109 0.89 -0.22 -5.67
C GLY A 109 1.36 -1.11 -6.83
N ILE A 110 0.66 -1.11 -7.96
CA ILE A 110 1.03 -1.90 -9.15
C ILE A 110 2.33 -1.39 -9.77
N VAL A 111 2.46 -0.06 -9.94
CA VAL A 111 3.67 0.56 -10.50
C VAL A 111 4.87 0.26 -9.60
N TYR A 112 4.71 0.33 -8.28
CA TYR A 112 5.73 -0.07 -7.32
C TYR A 112 6.15 -1.52 -7.54
N SER A 113 5.22 -2.47 -7.56
CA SER A 113 5.55 -3.88 -7.76
C SER A 113 6.21 -4.17 -9.10
N LEU A 114 5.85 -3.47 -10.18
CA LEU A 114 6.45 -3.74 -11.50
C LEU A 114 7.76 -2.97 -11.76
N SER A 115 8.02 -1.92 -11.00
CA SER A 115 9.19 -1.06 -11.21
C SER A 115 10.56 -1.76 -11.10
N PRO A 116 10.78 -2.81 -10.28
CA PRO A 116 12.07 -3.52 -10.26
C PRO A 116 12.47 -4.11 -11.62
N PHE A 117 11.50 -4.58 -12.41
CA PHE A 117 11.76 -5.05 -13.78
C PHE A 117 12.26 -3.92 -14.68
N VAL A 118 11.59 -2.78 -14.62
CA VAL A 118 11.94 -1.62 -15.43
C VAL A 118 13.33 -1.09 -15.05
N VAL A 119 13.66 -1.08 -13.76
CA VAL A 119 15.00 -0.71 -13.27
C VAL A 119 16.07 -1.69 -13.78
N LYS A 120 15.81 -2.99 -13.67
CA LYS A 120 16.78 -4.04 -14.05
C LYS A 120 17.05 -4.12 -15.55
N PHE A 121 16.01 -3.97 -16.38
CA PHE A 121 16.09 -4.28 -17.81
C PHE A 121 16.02 -3.07 -18.74
N ILE A 122 15.50 -1.93 -18.27
CA ILE A 122 15.29 -0.75 -19.13
C ILE A 122 16.26 0.36 -18.75
N SER A 123 16.19 0.89 -17.53
CA SER A 123 17.12 1.93 -17.09
C SER A 123 17.14 2.12 -15.56
N PRO A 124 18.32 2.35 -14.96
CA PRO A 124 18.45 2.66 -13.53
C PRO A 124 17.68 3.92 -13.10
N ILE A 125 17.37 4.84 -14.03
CA ILE A 125 16.62 6.08 -13.74
C ILE A 125 15.20 5.78 -13.21
N PHE A 126 14.66 4.59 -13.50
CA PHE A 126 13.33 4.20 -13.04
C PHE A 126 13.29 3.85 -11.55
N SER A 127 14.42 3.87 -10.82
CA SER A 127 14.42 3.71 -9.37
C SER A 127 13.69 4.86 -8.65
N PHE A 128 13.64 6.04 -9.26
CA PHE A 128 12.76 7.14 -8.82
C PHE A 128 11.28 6.77 -8.89
N VAL A 129 10.87 6.07 -9.96
CA VAL A 129 9.47 5.63 -10.12
C VAL A 129 9.11 4.63 -9.03
N GLN A 130 10.01 3.71 -8.70
CA GLN A 130 9.83 2.77 -7.58
C GLN A 130 9.66 3.50 -6.24
N SER A 131 10.56 4.44 -5.93
CA SER A 131 10.53 5.20 -4.67
C SER A 131 9.28 6.07 -4.53
N ILE A 132 8.92 6.80 -5.59
CA ILE A 132 7.73 7.67 -5.61
C ILE A 132 6.45 6.84 -5.50
N SER A 133 6.36 5.74 -6.24
CA SER A 133 5.17 4.87 -6.20
C SER A 133 5.00 4.19 -4.85
N LEU A 134 6.08 3.72 -4.20
CA LEU A 134 6.03 3.23 -2.82
C LEU A 134 5.52 4.31 -1.86
N SER A 135 6.07 5.52 -1.95
CA SER A 135 5.68 6.63 -1.08
C SER A 135 4.20 7.02 -1.26
N LEU A 136 3.73 7.10 -2.51
CA LEU A 136 2.33 7.37 -2.83
C LEU A 136 1.42 6.25 -2.31
N PHE A 137 1.82 4.99 -2.44
CA PHE A 137 1.07 3.85 -1.91
C PHE A 137 0.93 3.93 -0.39
N LEU A 138 2.05 4.13 0.33
CA LEU A 138 2.06 4.24 1.79
C LEU A 138 1.20 5.42 2.27
N LEU A 139 1.42 6.61 1.72
CA LEU A 139 0.71 7.82 2.10
C LEU A 139 -0.79 7.72 1.82
N THR A 140 -1.17 7.21 0.64
CA THR A 140 -2.58 7.04 0.27
C THR A 140 -3.26 6.04 1.20
N THR A 141 -2.62 4.90 1.47
CA THR A 141 -3.19 3.86 2.34
C THR A 141 -3.31 4.34 3.79
N LEU A 142 -2.29 5.03 4.32
CA LEU A 142 -2.34 5.65 5.66
C LEU A 142 -3.43 6.71 5.74
N PHE A 143 -3.55 7.57 4.74
CA PHE A 143 -4.55 8.62 4.70
C PHE A 143 -5.97 8.04 4.68
N VAL A 144 -6.24 7.07 3.81
CA VAL A 144 -7.56 6.43 3.71
C VAL A 144 -7.89 5.67 5.00
N ASN A 145 -6.93 4.95 5.58
CA ASN A 145 -7.14 4.27 6.86
C ASN A 145 -7.42 5.27 8.00
N SER A 146 -6.74 6.41 8.01
CA SER A 146 -7.00 7.49 8.98
C SER A 146 -8.41 8.06 8.84
N LEU A 147 -8.88 8.26 7.60
CA LEU A 147 -10.26 8.67 7.32
C LEU A 147 -11.27 7.62 7.79
N ASN A 148 -10.97 6.34 7.60
CA ASN A 148 -11.81 5.24 8.09
C ASN A 148 -11.94 5.31 9.61
N ILE A 149 -10.81 5.34 10.34
CA ILE A 149 -10.80 5.44 11.81
C ILE A 149 -11.61 6.66 12.27
N TYR A 150 -11.33 7.83 11.70
CA TYR A 150 -12.01 9.07 12.06
C TYR A 150 -13.53 8.98 11.84
N ALA A 151 -13.96 8.41 10.71
CA ALA A 151 -15.38 8.26 10.40
C ALA A 151 -16.10 7.31 11.36
N PHE A 152 -15.46 6.19 11.71
CA PHE A 152 -16.01 5.22 12.67
C PHE A 152 -16.08 5.80 14.09
N LEU A 153 -15.05 6.52 14.55
CA LEU A 153 -15.03 7.20 15.85
C LEU A 153 -16.09 8.29 15.96
N ARG A 154 -16.31 9.07 14.89
CA ARG A 154 -17.35 10.12 14.83
C ARG A 154 -18.74 9.58 14.53
N GLY A 155 -18.86 8.28 14.24
CA GLY A 155 -20.11 7.66 13.82
C GLY A 155 -20.66 8.18 12.49
N LYS A 156 -19.82 8.78 11.62
CA LYS A 156 -20.12 9.27 10.26
C LYS A 156 -20.05 8.13 9.23
N VAL A 157 -20.75 7.04 9.54
CA VAL A 157 -20.79 5.82 8.72
C VAL A 157 -22.20 5.69 8.14
N ARG A 158 -22.30 5.37 6.84
CA ARG A 158 -23.59 5.06 6.19
C ARG A 158 -24.15 3.72 6.63
#